data_AF-A0A559T2C8-F1
#
_entry.id   AF-A0A559T2C8-F1
#
_cell.length_a   1.000
_cell.length_b   1.000
_cell.length_c   1.000
_cell.angle_alpha   90.00
_cell.angle_beta   90.00
_cell.angle_gamma   90.00
#
_symmetry.space_group_name_H-M   'P 1'
#
loop_
_entity.id
_entity.type
_entity.pdbx_description
1 polymer ?
#
loop_
_entity_poly.entity_id
_entity_poly.type
_entity_poly.pdbx_seq_one_letter_code
_entity_poly.pdbx_strand_id
1 'polypeptide(L)'
;MSDFATRKIVDLSPEVRTDLAQAIYAGVVAAGRSAAKKVILVALTAVIVLPLFSWLSFKAGFLTDETDGTSRSGMALYIDAGTGCQYLAVSGSGITPRMDKDGYQVCKGGK
;
A
#
# COMPACT_ATOMS: atom_id res chain seq x y z
N MET A 1 4.62 46.52 45.06
CA MET A 1 5.01 46.61 43.63
C MET A 1 6.45 46.15 43.54
N SER A 2 6.68 44.93 43.04
CA SER A 2 8.03 44.38 42.90
C SER A 2 8.62 44.93 41.60
N ASP A 3 9.62 45.78 41.74
CA ASP A 3 10.31 46.45 40.65
C ASP A 3 11.19 45.42 39.92
N PHE A 4 10.81 45.05 38.69
CA PHE A 4 11.61 44.15 37.88
C PHE A 4 12.80 44.94 37.32
N ALA A 5 13.96 44.77 37.95
CA ALA A 5 15.22 45.37 37.49
C ALA A 5 15.54 44.89 36.07
N THR A 6 15.21 45.70 35.07
CA THR A 6 15.53 45.44 33.67
C THR A 6 16.97 45.88 33.42
N ARG A 7 17.87 44.91 33.35
CA ARG A 7 19.28 45.15 33.03
C ARG A 7 19.41 45.32 31.52
N LYS A 8 19.82 46.51 31.07
CA LYS A 8 20.10 46.79 29.65
C LYS A 8 21.25 45.88 29.20
N ILE A 9 20.97 44.95 28.30
CA ILE A 9 21.97 44.06 27.73
C ILE A 9 22.89 44.95 26.88
N VAL A 10 24.09 45.22 27.38
CA VAL A 10 25.19 45.83 26.62
C VAL A 10 25.46 44.92 25.42
N ASP A 11 25.74 45.49 24.25
CA ASP A 11 26.04 44.75 23.02
C ASP A 11 26.84 43.47 23.30
N LEU A 12 26.23 42.31 23.08
CA LEU A 12 26.91 41.01 23.25
C LEU A 12 28.19 41.04 22.42
N SER A 13 29.32 40.65 23.02
CA SER A 13 30.56 40.47 22.26
C SER A 13 30.33 39.46 21.12
N PRO A 14 31.01 39.62 19.98
CA PRO A 14 30.85 38.71 18.84
C PRO A 14 31.02 37.24 19.22
N GLU A 15 31.93 36.95 20.17
CA GLU A 15 32.23 35.62 20.67
C GLU A 15 31.03 34.95 21.38
N VAL A 16 30.33 35.70 22.25
CA VAL A 16 29.14 35.18 22.94
C VAL A 16 28.01 34.92 21.95
N ARG A 17 27.89 35.72 20.89
CA ARG A 17 26.89 35.49 19.83
C ARG A 17 27.20 34.22 19.04
N THR A 18 28.48 33.97 18.72
CA THR A 18 28.89 32.77 18.00
C THR A 18 28.72 31.50 18.82
N ASP A 19 29.05 31.54 20.11
CA ASP A 19 28.87 30.40 21.02
C ASP A 19 27.39 30.06 21.20
N LEU A 20 26.55 31.08 21.41
CA LEU A 20 25.09 30.91 21.47
C LEU A 20 24.53 30.32 20.16
N ALA A 21 24.96 30.83 19.00
CA ALA A 21 24.54 30.30 17.71
C ALA A 21 24.95 28.83 17.55
N GLN A 22 26.19 28.48 17.90
CA GLN A 22 26.69 27.12 17.81
C GLN A 22 25.92 26.16 18.75
N ALA A 23 25.62 26.60 19.98
CA ALA A 23 24.82 25.82 20.92
C ALA A 23 23.40 25.56 20.40
N ILE A 24 22.75 26.57 19.83
CA ILE A 24 21.41 26.45 19.21
C ILE A 24 21.47 25.46 18.03
N TYR A 25 22.44 25.62 17.13
CA TYR A 25 22.61 24.73 15.98
C TYR A 25 22.85 23.28 16.42
N ALA A 26 23.74 23.04 17.37
CA ALA A 26 24.02 21.71 17.89
C ALA A 26 22.77 21.07 18.51
N GLY A 27 22.00 21.84 19.29
CA GLY A 27 20.73 21.40 19.87
C GLY A 27 19.70 20.99 18.81
N VAL A 28 19.50 21.82 17.78
CA VAL A 28 18.56 21.56 16.67
C VAL A 28 18.99 20.33 15.87
N VAL A 29 20.28 20.20 15.54
CA VAL A 29 20.81 19.06 14.78
C VAL A 29 20.69 17.76 15.58
N ALA A 30 20.98 17.78 16.88
CA ALA A 30 20.87 16.60 17.74
C ALA A 30 19.40 16.12 17.88
N ALA A 31 18.47 17.06 18.07
CA ALA A 31 17.04 16.77 18.10
C ALA A 31 16.56 16.22 16.74
N GLY A 32 16.95 16.87 15.64
CA GLY A 32 16.64 16.46 14.28
C GLY A 32 17.16 15.06 13.96
N ARG A 33 18.41 14.74 14.32
CA ARG A 33 18.99 13.40 14.12
C ARG A 33 18.23 12.33 14.90
N SER A 34 17.78 12.65 16.11
CA SER A 34 17.02 11.71 16.96
C SER A 34 15.63 11.45 16.39
N ALA A 35 14.95 12.49 15.88
CA ALA A 35 13.68 12.35 15.17
C ALA A 35 13.83 11.55 13.86
N ALA A 36 14.82 11.89 13.03
CA ALA A 36 15.10 11.21 11.78
C ALA A 36 15.37 9.71 11.98
N LYS A 37 16.15 9.34 13.01
CA LYS A 37 16.38 7.92 13.36
C LYS A 37 15.08 7.19 13.67
N LYS A 38 14.16 7.79 14.44
CA LYS A 38 12.87 7.17 14.76
C LYS A 38 12.01 7.00 13.51
N VAL A 39 11.94 8.02 12.66
CA VAL A 39 11.19 7.96 11.39
C VAL A 39 11.74 6.87 10.48
N ILE A 40 13.07 6.79 10.31
CA ILE A 40 13.72 5.75 9.50
C ILE A 40 13.42 4.36 10.08
N LEU A 41 13.54 4.19 11.40
CA LEU A 41 13.22 2.91 12.04
C LEU A 41 11.76 2.49 11.77
N VAL A 42 10.80 3.41 11.95
CA VAL A 42 9.38 3.15 11.69
C VAL A 42 9.16 2.81 10.22
N ALA A 43 9.74 3.57 9.30
CA ALA A 43 9.62 3.31 7.87
C ALA A 43 10.17 1.92 7.50
N LEU A 44 11.36 1.55 7.99
CA LEU A 44 11.95 0.23 7.76
C LEU A 44 11.09 -0.89 8.34
N THR A 45 10.55 -0.70 9.55
CA THR A 45 9.62 -1.69 10.14
C THR A 45 8.35 -1.84 9.31
N ALA A 46 7.75 -0.74 8.82
CA ALA A 46 6.54 -0.78 8.00
C ALA A 46 6.78 -1.50 6.66
N VAL A 47 7.94 -1.26 6.03
CA VAL A 47 8.34 -1.94 4.77
C VAL A 47 8.43 -3.45 4.94
N ILE A 48 8.74 -3.96 6.14
CA ILE A 48 8.80 -5.40 6.41
C ILE A 48 7.43 -5.93 6.85
N VAL A 49 6.78 -5.24 7.80
CA VAL A 49 5.55 -5.72 8.45
C VAL A 49 4.37 -5.73 7.49
N LEU A 50 4.20 -4.70 6.64
CA LEU A 50 3.07 -4.62 5.73
C LEU A 50 3.02 -5.75 4.68
N PRO A 51 4.09 -6.02 3.90
CA PRO A 51 4.05 -7.13 2.95
C PRO A 51 4.00 -8.49 3.65
N LEU A 52 4.65 -8.65 4.81
CA LEU A 52 4.58 -9.89 5.57
C LEU A 52 3.14 -10.14 6.06
N PHE A 53 2.47 -9.12 6.59
CA PHE A 53 1.09 -9.21 7.02
C PHE A 53 0.18 -9.56 5.84
N SER A 54 0.31 -8.87 4.69
CA SER A 54 -0.45 -9.17 3.47
C SER A 54 -0.25 -10.62 3.00
N TRP A 55 0.99 -11.09 2.95
CA TRP A 55 1.32 -12.46 2.57
C TRP A 55 0.73 -13.50 3.53
N LEU A 56 0.84 -13.26 4.84
CA LEU A 56 0.27 -14.14 5.86
C LEU A 56 -1.26 -14.16 5.80
N SER A 57 -1.92 -13.02 5.57
CA SER A 57 -3.37 -12.94 5.37
C SER A 57 -3.84 -13.73 4.16
N PHE A 58 -3.10 -13.66 3.04
CA PHE A 58 -3.37 -14.49 1.86
C PHE A 58 -3.21 -15.98 2.17
N LYS A 59 -2.10 -16.37 2.82
CA LYS A 59 -1.85 -17.77 3.19
C LYS A 59 -2.86 -18.34 4.18
N ALA A 60 -3.38 -17.51 5.08
CA ALA A 60 -4.40 -17.89 6.04
C ALA A 60 -5.82 -17.92 5.43
N GLY A 61 -5.97 -17.56 4.15
CA GLY A 61 -7.25 -17.58 3.44
C GLY A 61 -8.19 -16.42 3.79
N PHE A 62 -7.70 -15.37 4.48
CA PHE A 62 -8.52 -14.18 4.76
C PHE A 62 -8.77 -13.31 3.52
N LEU A 63 -7.99 -13.53 2.45
CA LEU A 63 -8.08 -12.78 1.20
C LEU A 63 -8.56 -13.66 0.02
N THR A 64 -8.93 -14.92 0.28
CA THR A 64 -9.44 -15.84 -0.74
C THR A 64 -10.95 -15.94 -0.65
N ASP A 65 -11.64 -15.95 -1.77
CA ASP A 65 -13.08 -16.26 -1.83
C ASP A 65 -13.37 -17.65 -2.44
N GLU A 66 -14.64 -18.01 -2.55
CA GLU A 66 -15.06 -19.31 -3.11
C GLU A 66 -14.65 -19.49 -4.58
N THR A 67 -14.31 -18.41 -5.29
CA THR A 67 -13.84 -18.45 -6.69
C THR A 67 -12.33 -18.71 -6.80
N ASP A 68 -11.55 -18.46 -5.74
CA ASP A 68 -10.11 -18.67 -5.66
C ASP A 68 -9.70 -20.12 -5.28
N GLY A 69 -10.63 -21.07 -5.38
CA GLY A 69 -10.46 -22.46 -4.93
C GLY A 69 -9.23 -23.20 -5.49
N THR A 70 -8.79 -24.24 -4.79
CA THR A 70 -7.64 -25.07 -5.17
C THR A 70 -7.92 -26.06 -6.30
N SER A 71 -9.20 -26.25 -6.63
CA SER A 71 -9.67 -27.13 -7.69
C SER A 71 -10.27 -26.32 -8.84
N ARG A 72 -10.10 -26.82 -10.06
CA ARG A 72 -10.82 -26.25 -11.21
C ARG A 72 -12.32 -26.45 -11.00
N SER A 73 -13.12 -25.47 -11.41
CA SER A 73 -14.59 -25.49 -11.34
C SER A 73 -15.25 -26.61 -12.16
N GLY A 74 -14.50 -27.38 -12.93
CA GLY A 74 -15.03 -28.41 -13.84
C GLY A 74 -15.75 -27.84 -15.07
N MET A 75 -15.73 -26.53 -15.23
CA MET A 75 -16.35 -25.84 -16.37
C MET A 75 -15.52 -26.06 -17.64
N ALA A 76 -16.17 -26.56 -18.68
CA ALA A 76 -15.58 -26.81 -19.99
C ALA A 76 -16.12 -25.82 -21.03
N LEU A 77 -15.25 -25.48 -21.98
CA LEU A 77 -15.58 -24.64 -23.13
C LEU A 77 -16.09 -25.51 -24.27
N TYR A 78 -17.27 -25.19 -24.77
CA TYR A 78 -17.88 -25.81 -25.95
C TYR A 78 -18.01 -24.77 -27.05
N ILE A 79 -17.83 -25.22 -28.29
CA ILE A 79 -18.04 -24.40 -29.49
C ILE A 79 -19.13 -25.08 -30.31
N ASP A 80 -20.23 -24.37 -30.52
CA ASP A 80 -21.30 -24.84 -31.39
C ASP A 80 -20.81 -24.88 -32.83
N ALA A 81 -20.94 -26.04 -33.47
CA ALA A 81 -20.40 -26.25 -34.82
C ALA A 81 -21.19 -25.50 -35.92
N GLY A 82 -22.47 -25.20 -35.68
CA GLY A 82 -23.34 -24.53 -36.65
C GLY A 82 -23.19 -23.01 -36.65
N THR A 83 -22.97 -22.43 -35.48
CA THR A 83 -22.92 -20.98 -35.24
C THR A 83 -21.52 -20.48 -34.91
N GLY A 84 -20.62 -21.36 -34.47
CA GLY A 84 -19.32 -21.00 -33.93
C GLY A 84 -19.39 -20.33 -32.55
N CYS A 85 -20.56 -20.28 -31.91
CA CYS A 85 -20.75 -19.64 -30.62
C CYS A 85 -20.16 -20.47 -29.47
N GLN A 86 -19.58 -19.78 -28.50
CA GLN A 86 -18.95 -20.36 -27.33
C GLN A 86 -19.93 -20.46 -26.18
N TYR A 87 -19.81 -21.56 -25.46
CA TYR A 87 -20.63 -21.90 -24.31
C TYR A 87 -19.77 -22.50 -23.21
N LEU A 88 -20.23 -22.35 -21.97
CA LEU A 88 -19.64 -22.93 -20.78
C LEU A 88 -20.64 -23.94 -20.20
N ALA A 89 -20.14 -25.11 -19.81
CA ALA A 89 -20.96 -26.10 -19.11
C ALA A 89 -20.11 -26.96 -18.17
N VAL A 90 -20.76 -27.51 -17.14
CA VAL A 90 -20.23 -28.61 -16.33
C VAL A 90 -20.99 -29.90 -16.71
N SER A 91 -20.33 -31.05 -16.65
CA SER A 91 -20.97 -32.34 -16.95
C SER A 91 -22.25 -32.55 -16.12
N GLY A 92 -23.35 -32.92 -16.78
CA GLY A 92 -24.65 -33.12 -16.13
C GLY A 92 -25.40 -31.85 -15.70
N SER A 93 -24.90 -30.67 -16.08
CA SER A 93 -25.54 -29.38 -15.79
C SER A 93 -26.05 -28.67 -17.07
N GLY A 94 -26.65 -27.49 -16.90
CA GLY A 94 -27.05 -26.64 -18.02
C GLY A 94 -25.87 -26.04 -18.78
N ILE A 95 -26.13 -25.60 -20.01
CA ILE A 95 -25.19 -24.87 -20.85
C ILE A 95 -25.50 -23.36 -20.78
N THR A 96 -24.48 -22.52 -20.66
CA THR A 96 -24.64 -21.06 -20.64
C THR A 96 -23.77 -20.39 -21.70
N PRO A 97 -24.24 -19.32 -22.38
CA PRO A 97 -23.43 -18.53 -23.30
C PRO A 97 -22.17 -17.97 -22.62
N ARG A 98 -21.03 -18.03 -23.32
CA ARG A 98 -19.83 -17.30 -22.89
C ARG A 98 -19.91 -15.87 -23.37
N MET A 99 -19.92 -14.92 -22.43
CA MET A 99 -19.98 -13.49 -22.72
C MET A 99 -18.58 -12.88 -22.88
N ASP A 100 -18.44 -11.87 -23.72
CA ASP A 100 -17.26 -11.02 -23.83
C ASP A 100 -17.31 -9.85 -22.83
N LYS A 101 -16.35 -8.92 -22.94
CA LYS A 101 -16.24 -7.74 -22.07
C LYS A 101 -17.39 -6.73 -22.24
N ASP A 102 -18.08 -6.76 -23.37
CA ASP A 102 -19.16 -5.84 -23.73
C ASP A 102 -20.54 -6.47 -23.46
N GLY A 103 -20.58 -7.72 -23.02
CA GLY A 103 -21.80 -8.46 -22.73
C GLY A 103 -22.43 -9.10 -23.97
N TYR A 104 -21.66 -9.37 -25.02
CA TYR A 104 -22.12 -10.15 -26.17
C TYR A 104 -21.61 -11.60 -26.09
N GLN A 105 -22.38 -12.52 -26.68
CA GLN A 105 -21.93 -13.91 -26.78
C GLN A 105 -20.74 -14.01 -27.74
N VAL A 106 -19.68 -14.69 -27.28
CA VAL A 106 -18.48 -14.92 -28.10
C VAL A 106 -18.80 -15.95 -29.19
N CYS A 107 -18.77 -15.55 -30.46
CA CYS A 107 -18.96 -16.46 -31.60
C CYS A 107 -17.83 -16.32 -32.62
N LYS A 108 -17.54 -17.41 -33.34
CA LYS A 108 -16.54 -17.43 -34.41
C LYS A 108 -17.02 -16.49 -35.53
N GLY A 109 -16.42 -15.30 -35.61
CA GLY A 109 -16.85 -14.22 -36.52
C GLY A 109 -17.33 -12.94 -35.82
N GLY A 110 -17.35 -12.89 -34.49
CA GLY A 110 -17.59 -11.66 -33.75
C GLY A 110 -16.39 -10.72 -33.82
N LYS A 111 -16.65 -9.47 -34.25
CA LYS A 111 -15.74 -8.33 -34.11
C LYS A 111 -15.70 -7.85 -32.66
#